data_AF-A0A2G9YY72-F1
#
_entry.id   AF-A0A2G9YY72-F1
#
_cell.length_a   1.000
_cell.length_b   1.000
_cell.length_c   1.000
_cell.angle_alpha   90.00
_cell.angle_beta   90.00
_cell.angle_gamma   90.00
#
_symmetry.space_group_name_H-M   'P 1'
#
loop_
_entity.id
_entity.type
_entity.pdbx_description
1 polymer ?
#
loop_
_entity_poly.entity_id
_entity_poly.type
_entity_poly.pdbx_seq_one_letter_code
_entity_poly.pdbx_strand_id
1 'polypeptide(L)'
;MAAIDELRKTRLKKLGAIKKSLLNPYPEKTKRTHKITEALKDFNSIARSKKEIILAGRIKSVRGHGGSAFLDIEDGTGEIQAFLKKDRLGEKGYKFFLNSFDI
;
A
#
# COMPACT_ATOMS: atom_id res chain seq x y z
N MET A 1 15.52 22.07 12.26
CA MET A 1 14.28 22.52 11.58
C MET A 1 14.22 22.12 10.09
N ALA A 2 15.33 22.10 9.34
CA ALA A 2 15.34 21.76 7.90
C ALA A 2 14.73 20.39 7.51
N ALA A 3 14.89 19.35 8.33
CA ALA A 3 14.48 17.98 7.98
C ALA A 3 12.96 17.80 7.81
N ILE A 4 12.14 18.47 8.61
CA ILE A 4 10.67 18.34 8.52
C ILE A 4 10.14 19.05 7.28
N ASP A 5 10.69 20.21 6.96
CA ASP A 5 10.28 20.98 5.77
C ASP A 5 10.69 20.26 4.47
N GLU A 6 11.85 19.63 4.44
CA GLU A 6 12.28 18.79 3.31
C GLU A 6 11.39 17.55 3.14
N LEU A 7 11.05 16.89 4.26
CA LEU A 7 10.12 15.76 4.24
C LEU A 7 8.75 16.18 3.71
N ARG A 8 8.22 17.32 4.19
CA ARG A 8 6.94 17.88 3.72
C ARG A 8 6.99 18.21 2.23
N LYS A 9 8.05 18.86 1.76
CA LYS A 9 8.25 19.16 0.33
C LYS A 9 8.24 17.88 -0.51
N THR A 10 8.90 16.82 -0.03
CA THR A 10 8.94 15.52 -0.71
C THR A 10 7.56 14.88 -0.78
N ARG A 11 6.80 14.87 0.33
CA ARG A 11 5.42 14.33 0.36
C ARG A 11 4.47 15.12 -0.54
N LEU A 12 4.60 16.44 -0.62
CA LEU A 12 3.82 17.27 -1.55
C LEU A 12 4.15 16.96 -3.02
N LYS A 13 5.42 16.71 -3.35
CA LYS A 13 5.81 16.26 -4.70
C LYS A 13 5.17 14.92 -5.06
N LYS A 14 5.22 13.95 -4.14
CA LYS A 14 4.56 12.64 -4.30
C LYS A 14 3.05 12.77 -4.50
N LEU A 15 2.38 13.60 -3.70
CA LEU A 15 0.95 13.91 -3.86
C LEU A 15 0.64 14.49 -5.25
N GLY A 16 1.50 15.38 -5.76
CA GLY A 16 1.39 15.92 -7.11
C GLY A 16 1.48 14.84 -8.19
N ALA A 17 2.36 13.84 -8.02
CA ALA A 17 2.48 12.72 -8.93
C ALA A 17 1.21 11.84 -8.96
N ILE A 18 0.60 11.59 -7.80
CA ILE A 18 -0.66 10.82 -7.68
C ILE A 18 -1.81 11.55 -8.38
N LYS A 19 -1.91 12.87 -8.20
CA LYS A 19 -2.94 13.67 -8.89
C LYS A 19 -2.76 13.65 -10.41
N LYS A 20 -1.51 13.71 -10.89
CA LYS A 20 -1.19 13.64 -12.34
C LYS A 20 -1.50 12.27 -12.95
N SER A 21 -1.48 11.20 -12.16
CA SER A 21 -1.87 9.87 -12.62
C SER A 21 -3.38 9.63 -12.60
N LEU A 22 -4.20 10.69 -12.47
CA LEU A 22 -5.67 10.65 -12.43
C LEU A 22 -6.24 9.79 -11.28
N LEU A 23 -5.44 9.53 -10.24
CA LEU A 23 -5.89 8.84 -9.03
C LEU A 23 -6.34 9.86 -7.99
N ASN A 24 -7.46 9.58 -7.33
CA ASN A 24 -7.88 10.37 -6.17
C ASN A 24 -7.03 9.96 -4.94
N PRO A 25 -6.16 10.83 -4.40
CA PRO A 25 -5.35 10.50 -3.22
C PRO A 25 -6.18 10.37 -1.93
N TYR A 26 -7.40 10.95 -1.91
CA TYR A 26 -8.30 10.95 -0.75
C TYR A 26 -9.70 10.51 -1.18
N PRO A 27 -9.89 9.22 -1.52
CA PRO A 27 -11.20 8.69 -1.85
C PRO A 27 -12.11 8.68 -0.61
N GLU A 28 -13.37 9.08 -0.79
CA GLU A 28 -14.37 9.04 0.28
C GLU A 28 -14.67 7.60 0.73
N LYS A 29 -14.71 6.67 -0.23
CA LYS A 29 -15.02 5.26 -0.01
C LYS A 29 -13.94 4.37 -0.58
N THR A 30 -13.63 3.31 0.14
CA THR A 30 -12.76 2.22 -0.32
C THR A 30 -13.58 0.94 -0.38
N LYS A 31 -13.18 -0.01 -1.24
CA LYS A 31 -13.83 -1.32 -1.35
C LYS A 31 -13.32 -2.30 -0.30
N ARG A 32 -12.96 -1.84 0.90
CA ARG A 32 -12.42 -2.71 1.96
C ARG A 32 -13.44 -3.82 2.27
N THR A 33 -12.96 -5.06 2.24
CA THR A 33 -13.79 -6.26 2.44
C THR A 33 -13.65 -6.84 3.85
N HIS A 34 -12.45 -6.74 4.44
CA HIS A 34 -12.14 -7.35 5.73
C HIS A 34 -11.28 -6.40 6.58
N LYS A 35 -11.31 -6.60 7.89
CA LYS A 35 -10.24 -6.12 8.79
C LYS A 35 -9.06 -7.09 8.75
N ILE A 36 -7.86 -6.61 9.06
CA ILE A 36 -6.64 -7.43 9.06
C ILE A 36 -6.79 -8.61 10.02
N THR A 37 -7.30 -8.37 11.23
CA THR A 37 -7.55 -9.45 12.20
C THR A 37 -8.52 -10.52 11.69
N GLU A 38 -9.54 -10.13 10.93
CA GLU A 38 -10.52 -11.09 10.37
C GLU A 38 -9.85 -11.90 9.26
N ALA A 39 -9.11 -11.24 8.37
CA ALA A 39 -8.35 -11.91 7.32
C ALA A 39 -7.30 -12.89 7.87
N LEU A 40 -6.67 -12.57 9.00
CA LEU A 40 -5.73 -13.45 9.69
C LEU A 40 -6.44 -14.64 10.36
N LYS A 41 -7.58 -14.41 11.03
CA LYS A 41 -8.37 -15.48 11.66
C LYS A 41 -8.93 -16.47 10.63
N ASP A 42 -9.46 -15.95 9.52
CA ASP A 42 -10.12 -16.74 8.48
C ASP A 42 -9.19 -17.12 7.30
N PHE A 43 -7.87 -16.95 7.47
CA PHE A 43 -6.88 -17.12 6.41
C PHE A 43 -7.04 -18.45 5.65
N ASN A 44 -7.23 -19.56 6.37
CA ASN A 44 -7.39 -20.88 5.76
C ASN A 44 -8.63 -20.97 4.86
N SER A 45 -9.73 -20.34 5.26
CA SER A 45 -10.97 -20.31 4.48
C SER A 45 -10.80 -19.43 3.24
N ILE A 46 -10.24 -18.23 3.41
CA ILE A 46 -9.97 -17.28 2.34
C ILE A 46 -9.02 -17.89 1.30
N ALA A 47 -7.92 -18.52 1.74
CA ALA A 47 -6.95 -19.17 0.87
C ALA A 47 -7.56 -20.30 0.04
N ARG A 48 -8.46 -21.11 0.63
CA ARG A 48 -9.21 -22.16 -0.09
C ARG A 48 -10.18 -21.59 -1.10
N SER A 49 -10.85 -20.48 -0.77
CA SER A 49 -11.82 -19.84 -1.66
C SER A 49 -11.19 -19.24 -2.92
N LYS A 50 -9.89 -18.92 -2.86
CA LYS A 50 -9.14 -18.19 -3.91
C LYS A 50 -9.79 -16.87 -4.34
N LYS A 51 -10.69 -16.32 -3.51
CA LYS A 51 -11.33 -15.03 -3.77
C LYS A 51 -10.36 -13.92 -3.44
N GLU A 52 -10.39 -12.87 -4.26
CA GLU A 52 -9.68 -11.64 -3.96
C GLU A 52 -10.31 -10.98 -2.73
N ILE A 53 -9.44 -10.52 -1.82
CA ILE A 53 -9.84 -9.69 -0.69
C ILE A 53 -9.17 -8.33 -0.82
N ILE A 54 -9.84 -7.32 -0.29
CA ILE A 54 -9.37 -5.94 -0.25
C ILE A 54 -9.19 -5.54 1.21
N LEU A 55 -7.95 -5.18 1.55
CA LEU A 55 -7.55 -4.68 2.86
C LEU A 55 -7.14 -3.21 2.73
N ALA A 56 -7.24 -2.46 3.83
CA ALA A 56 -6.80 -1.08 3.90
C ALA A 56 -6.18 -0.82 5.27
N GLY A 57 -5.05 -0.11 5.29
CA GLY A 57 -4.31 0.21 6.51
C GLY A 57 -3.22 1.24 6.23
N ARG A 58 -2.57 1.72 7.29
CA ARG A 58 -1.41 2.60 7.22
C ARG A 58 -0.16 1.79 6.89
N ILE A 59 0.61 2.25 5.92
CA ILE A 59 1.93 1.68 5.61
C ILE A 59 2.87 1.98 6.78
N LYS A 60 3.43 0.94 7.39
CA LYS A 60 4.39 1.03 8.51
C LYS A 60 5.83 0.84 8.03
N SER A 61 6.02 0.00 7.01
CA SER A 61 7.33 -0.27 6.43
C SER A 61 7.21 -0.54 4.93
N VAL A 62 8.27 -0.25 4.17
CA VAL A 62 8.42 -0.63 2.76
C VAL A 62 9.87 -1.06 2.55
N ARG A 63 10.06 -2.29 2.06
CA ARG A 63 11.37 -2.90 1.76
C ARG A 63 11.38 -3.36 0.31
N GLY A 64 12.19 -2.70 -0.53
CA GLY A 64 12.32 -3.01 -1.95
C GLY A 64 13.57 -3.83 -2.28
N HIS A 65 13.42 -4.81 -3.16
CA HIS A 65 14.47 -5.69 -3.69
C HIS A 65 14.28 -5.87 -5.20
N GLY A 66 14.86 -4.98 -6.00
CA GLY A 66 14.87 -5.07 -7.46
C GLY A 66 13.47 -5.14 -8.09
N GLY A 67 12.99 -6.37 -8.32
CA GLY A 67 11.66 -6.66 -8.87
C GLY A 67 10.58 -7.05 -7.84
N SER A 68 10.86 -6.94 -6.55
CA SER A 68 9.91 -7.27 -5.48
C SER A 68 9.94 -6.25 -4.34
N ALA A 69 8.81 -6.03 -3.69
CA ALA A 69 8.73 -5.20 -2.50
C ALA A 69 7.83 -5.84 -1.46
N PHE A 70 8.20 -5.69 -0.21
CA PHE A 70 7.38 -6.06 0.94
C PHE A 70 6.93 -4.78 1.63
N LEU A 71 5.68 -4.72 2.01
CA LEU A 71 5.16 -3.65 2.85
C LEU A 71 4.38 -4.25 4.00
N ASP A 72 4.49 -3.62 5.16
CA ASP A 72 3.66 -3.98 6.31
C ASP A 72 2.59 -2.90 6.49
N ILE A 73 1.32 -3.30 6.57
CA ILE A 73 0.18 -2.39 6.76
C ILE A 73 -0.53 -2.67 8.09
N GLU A 74 -1.01 -1.62 8.74
CA GLU A 74 -1.70 -1.68 10.03
C GLU A 74 -3.05 -0.94 9.93
N ASP A 75 -4.15 -1.58 10.32
CA ASP A 75 -5.51 -1.03 10.20
C ASP A 75 -6.15 -0.69 11.55
N GLY A 76 -5.35 -0.72 12.61
CA GLY A 76 -5.76 -0.54 14.00
C GLY A 76 -6.26 -1.81 14.68
N THR A 77 -6.60 -2.87 13.93
CA THR A 77 -6.92 -4.18 14.54
C THR A 77 -5.76 -5.14 14.48
N GLY A 78 -4.92 -5.06 13.44
CA GLY A 78 -3.69 -5.84 13.37
C GLY A 78 -2.74 -5.32 12.30
N GLU A 79 -1.67 -6.09 12.10
CA GLU A 79 -0.64 -5.86 11.09
C GLU A 79 -0.57 -7.04 10.11
N ILE A 80 -0.39 -6.77 8.83
CA ILE A 80 -0.19 -7.80 7.80
C ILE A 80 0.83 -7.34 6.76
N GLN A 81 1.64 -8.28 6.30
CA GLN A 81 2.58 -8.05 5.22
C GLN A 81 1.91 -8.27 3.85
N ALA A 82 2.12 -7.34 2.93
CA ALA A 82 1.81 -7.52 1.52
C ALA A 82 3.10 -7.70 0.71
N PHE A 83 3.03 -8.59 -0.27
CA PHE A 83 4.10 -8.87 -1.22
C PHE A 83 3.73 -8.34 -2.61
N LEU A 84 4.55 -7.43 -3.11
CA LEU A 84 4.41 -6.82 -4.42
C LEU A 84 5.48 -7.38 -5.36
N LYS A 85 5.07 -7.88 -6.52
CA LYS A 85 5.97 -8.37 -7.57
C LYS A 85 5.82 -7.55 -8.84
N LYS A 86 6.94 -7.07 -9.39
CA LYS A 86 6.98 -6.29 -10.64
C LYS A 86 6.27 -7.00 -11.79
N ASP A 87 6.40 -8.32 -11.88
CA ASP A 87 5.76 -9.13 -12.95
C ASP A 87 4.22 -9.10 -12.88
N ARG A 88 3.65 -8.94 -11.68
CA ARG A 88 2.19 -8.90 -11.47
C ARG A 88 1.63 -7.49 -11.63
N LEU A 89 2.39 -6.48 -11.22
CA LEU A 89 1.98 -5.06 -11.23
C LEU A 89 2.35 -4.32 -12.52
N GLY A 90 3.25 -4.91 -13.32
CA GLY A 90 3.91 -4.25 -14.43
C GLY A 90 4.97 -3.25 -13.96
N GLU A 91 5.92 -2.94 -14.84
CA GLU A 91 7.03 -2.02 -14.52
C GLU A 91 6.56 -0.62 -14.11
N LYS A 92 5.60 -0.07 -14.84
CA LYS A 92 5.05 1.26 -14.58
C LYS A 92 4.35 1.31 -13.22
N GLY A 93 3.50 0.32 -12.92
CA GLY A 93 2.77 0.25 -11.65
C GLY A 93 3.69 0.06 -10.45
N TYR A 94 4.69 -0.82 -10.57
CA TYR A 94 5.68 -1.06 -9.53
C TYR A 94 6.53 0.19 -9.23
N LYS A 95 7.06 0.85 -10.27
CA LYS A 95 7.80 2.12 -10.11
C LYS A 95 6.92 3.23 -9.54
N PHE A 96 5.67 3.32 -10.00
CA PHE A 96 4.72 4.29 -9.48
C PHE A 96 4.49 4.12 -7.97
N PHE A 97 4.30 2.87 -7.51
CA PHE A 97 4.12 2.57 -6.10
C PHE A 97 5.33 3.02 -5.26
N LEU A 98 6.54 2.59 -5.64
CA LEU A 98 7.76 2.92 -4.88
C LEU A 98 8.05 4.43 -4.82
N ASN A 99 7.69 5.18 -5.86
CA ASN A 99 7.99 6.60 -5.93
C ASN A 99 6.92 7.49 -5.28
N SER A 100 5.67 7.02 -5.22
CA SER A 100 4.53 7.87 -4.86
C SER A 100 4.00 7.63 -3.45
N PHE A 101 4.25 6.45 -2.87
CA PHE A 101 3.80 6.11 -1.53
C PHE A 101 4.93 6.27 -0.51
N ASP A 102 4.58 6.41 0.76
CA ASP A 102 5.52 6.71 1.85
C ASP A 102 4.99 6.20 3.21
N ILE A 103 5.88 6.16 4.20
CA ILE A 103 5.59 5.85 5.62
C ILE A 103 5.29 7.15 6.40
#